data_AF-A0A945S760-F1
#
_entry.id   AF-A0A945S760-F1
#
_cell.length_a   1.000
_cell.length_b   1.000
_cell.length_c   1.000
_cell.angle_alpha   90.00
_cell.angle_beta   90.00
_cell.angle_gamma   90.00
#
_symmetry.space_group_name_H-M   'P 1'
#
loop_
_entity.id
_entity.type
_entity.pdbx_description
1 polymer ?
#
loop_
_entity_poly.entity_id
_entity_poly.type
_entity_poly.pdbx_seq_one_letter_code
_entity_poly.pdbx_strand_id
1 'polypeptide(L)'
;MHGSLLVVGSFAQLESVHEPLRFLAAVKDDVGAVVGILQAILRVLTAWTTFFVDRTVEAGINPDIEIVIAIMLILTVWLGMACWSSSIASARRYSPKLHFLIGLALPLVYPLVILFAMDVKGARGRQKQIEAEQEAELEEERLRALAAGTEAASAEGAEGQADDTVFDMAFFKRIAHDEDGQSTGPWLIRYANNEVIAPTIVDTLEHAVVIEIHQDGTDQLQRIRIPYGTIASCDLMR
;
A
#
# COMPACT_ATOMS: atom_id res chain seq x y z
N MET A 1 -26.63 44.94 58.96
CA MET A 1 -25.24 45.43 58.81
C MET A 1 -24.37 44.53 59.68
N HIS A 2 -23.46 43.66 59.24
CA HIS A 2 -22.73 43.44 58.00
C HIS A 2 -22.61 41.92 57.77
N GLY A 3 -22.81 41.44 56.54
CA GLY A 3 -22.57 40.05 56.17
C GLY A 3 -21.14 39.86 55.69
N SER A 4 -20.40 38.93 56.30
CA SER A 4 -19.08 38.48 55.83
C SER A 4 -19.25 37.37 54.81
N LEU A 5 -18.82 37.65 53.58
CA LEU A 5 -18.77 36.73 52.45
C LEU A 5 -17.42 35.98 52.51
N LEU A 6 -17.46 34.68 52.82
CA LEU A 6 -16.29 33.81 52.91
C LEU A 6 -16.02 33.22 51.53
N VAL A 7 -15.02 33.76 50.82
CA VAL A 7 -14.56 33.26 49.52
C VAL A 7 -13.63 32.07 49.77
N VAL A 8 -14.14 30.86 49.60
CA VAL A 8 -13.34 29.63 49.54
C VAL A 8 -12.85 29.47 48.10
N GLY A 9 -11.68 30.04 47.82
CA GLY A 9 -10.99 29.88 46.54
C GLY A 9 -10.32 28.51 46.44
N SER A 10 -10.72 27.76 45.42
CA SER A 10 -10.22 26.43 45.05
C SER A 10 -8.70 26.40 44.86
N PHE A 11 -8.00 25.61 45.70
CA PHE A 11 -6.55 25.39 45.66
C PHE A 11 -6.13 24.22 44.74
N ALA A 12 -7.06 23.67 43.95
CA ALA A 12 -6.85 22.43 43.21
C ALA A 12 -6.26 22.60 41.79
N GLN A 13 -5.80 23.81 41.42
CA GLN A 13 -5.42 24.13 40.02
C GLN A 13 -3.93 24.42 39.81
N LEU A 14 -3.09 24.23 40.84
CA LEU A 14 -1.63 24.45 40.76
C LEU A 14 -0.82 23.15 40.55
N GLU A 15 -1.42 21.97 40.58
CA GLU A 15 -0.69 20.70 40.38
C GLU A 15 -0.42 20.35 38.90
N SER A 16 -1.10 20.97 37.93
CA SER A 16 -0.93 20.60 36.51
C SER A 16 0.33 21.16 35.83
N VAL A 17 1.05 22.09 36.48
CA VAL A 17 2.26 22.72 35.92
C VAL A 17 3.55 21.92 36.25
N HIS A 18 3.48 20.99 37.21
CA HIS A 18 4.67 20.22 37.65
C HIS A 18 4.91 18.90 36.89
N GLU A 19 3.92 18.37 36.18
CA GLU A 19 4.11 17.16 35.35
C GLU A 19 5.07 17.33 34.16
N PRO A 20 5.00 18.40 33.34
CA PRO A 20 5.89 18.52 32.17
C PRO A 20 7.37 18.66 32.55
N LEU A 21 7.66 19.26 33.71
CA LEU A 21 9.03 19.38 34.22
C LEU A 21 9.62 18.03 34.68
N ARG A 22 8.79 17.12 35.21
CA ARG A 22 9.22 15.76 35.58
C ARG A 22 9.52 14.90 34.37
N PHE A 23 8.71 15.02 33.31
CA PHE A 23 8.95 14.31 32.05
C PHE A 23 10.25 14.75 31.37
N LEU A 24 10.51 16.07 31.30
CA LEU A 24 11.75 16.61 30.72
C LEU A 24 13.01 16.19 31.50
N ALA A 25 12.93 16.09 32.83
CA ALA A 25 14.01 15.57 33.66
C ALA A 25 14.30 14.08 33.37
N ALA A 26 13.26 13.24 33.30
CA ALA A 26 13.41 11.82 32.98
C ALA A 26 14.03 11.59 31.59
N VAL A 27 13.57 12.32 30.57
CA VAL A 27 14.15 12.25 29.21
C VAL A 27 15.61 12.69 29.19
N LYS A 28 15.99 13.71 29.97
CA LYS A 28 17.38 14.17 30.06
C LYS A 28 18.29 13.12 30.71
N ASP A 29 17.80 12.44 31.75
CA ASP A 29 18.54 11.38 32.43
C ASP A 29 18.72 10.16 31.52
N ASP A 30 17.69 9.77 30.76
CA ASP A 30 17.76 8.69 29.77
C ASP A 30 18.76 9.00 28.64
N VAL A 31 18.76 10.23 28.12
CA VAL A 31 19.73 10.66 27.10
C VAL A 31 21.16 10.63 27.67
N GLY A 32 21.35 11.09 28.90
CA GLY A 32 22.64 11.02 29.59
C GLY A 32 23.16 9.59 29.73
N ALA A 33 22.28 8.66 30.11
CA ALA A 33 22.61 7.24 30.22
C ALA A 33 23.02 6.63 28.86
N VAL A 34 22.26 6.90 27.80
CA VAL A 34 22.57 6.42 26.44
C VAL A 34 23.91 6.96 25.95
N VAL A 35 24.18 8.26 26.12
CA VAL A 35 25.46 8.87 25.75
C VAL A 35 26.62 8.24 26.54
N GLY A 36 26.44 7.99 27.84
CA GLY A 36 27.44 7.33 28.67
C GLY A 36 27.76 5.90 28.19
N ILE A 37 26.73 5.13 27.83
CA ILE A 37 26.89 3.77 27.27
C ILE A 37 27.65 3.82 25.94
N LEU A 38 27.28 4.72 25.03
CA LEU A 38 27.95 4.87 23.74
C LEU A 38 29.43 5.25 23.89
N GLN A 39 29.74 6.17 24.81
CA GLN A 39 31.12 6.55 25.12
C GLN A 39 31.91 5.38 25.70
N ALA A 40 31.31 4.56 26.58
CA ALA A 40 31.96 3.37 27.12
C ALA A 40 32.27 2.35 26.02
N ILE A 41 31.30 2.08 25.13
CA ILE A 41 31.50 1.19 23.97
C ILE A 41 32.63 1.71 23.07
N LEU A 42 32.63 3.01 22.75
CA LEU A 42 33.65 3.61 21.90
C LEU A 42 35.05 3.47 22.53
N ARG A 43 35.17 3.73 23.84
CA ARG A 43 36.44 3.56 24.56
C ARG A 43 36.95 2.12 24.50
N VAL A 44 36.06 1.13 24.68
CA VAL A 44 36.42 -0.29 24.57
C VAL A 44 36.89 -0.61 23.15
N LEU A 45 36.16 -0.16 22.12
CA LEU A 45 36.55 -0.38 20.73
C LEU A 45 37.91 0.24 20.41
N THR A 46 38.15 1.49 20.83
CA THR A 46 39.44 2.16 20.61
C THR A 46 40.57 1.46 21.34
N ALA A 47 40.34 0.96 22.57
CA ALA A 47 41.35 0.23 23.33
C ALA A 47 41.72 -1.10 22.66
N TRP A 48 40.72 -1.79 22.08
CA TRP A 48 40.95 -3.00 21.30
C TRP A 48 41.75 -2.69 20.03
N THR A 49 41.41 -1.64 19.29
CA THR A 49 42.15 -1.28 18.07
C THR A 49 43.58 -0.90 18.37
N THR A 50 43.83 -0.09 19.41
CA THR A 50 45.19 0.29 19.81
C THR A 50 45.98 -0.93 20.26
N PHE A 51 45.37 -1.83 21.05
CA PHE A 51 46.01 -3.07 21.46
C PHE A 51 46.48 -3.91 20.26
N PHE A 52 45.64 -4.08 19.24
CA PHE A 52 46.05 -4.83 18.04
C PHE A 52 47.10 -4.10 17.21
N VAL A 53 47.00 -2.78 17.08
CA VAL A 53 48.02 -1.97 16.40
C VAL A 53 49.37 -2.13 17.07
N ASP A 54 49.44 -1.97 18.39
CA ASP A 54 50.68 -2.10 19.17
C ASP A 54 51.26 -3.50 19.02
N ARG A 55 50.44 -4.55 19.12
CA ARG A 55 50.88 -5.95 18.90
C ARG A 55 51.41 -6.21 17.49
N THR A 56 50.81 -5.56 16.49
CA THR A 56 51.24 -5.69 15.08
C THR A 56 52.59 -5.00 14.86
N VAL A 57 52.77 -3.82 15.46
CA VAL A 57 54.04 -3.07 15.45
C VAL A 57 55.14 -3.83 16.20
N GLU A 58 54.84 -4.36 17.41
CA GLU A 58 55.76 -5.20 18.19
C GLU A 58 56.22 -6.43 17.41
N ALA A 59 55.32 -7.03 16.63
CA ALA A 59 55.64 -8.17 15.75
C ALA A 59 56.45 -7.78 14.51
N GLY A 60 56.73 -6.48 14.29
CA GLY A 60 57.43 -5.98 13.10
C GLY A 60 56.63 -6.13 11.82
N ILE A 61 55.32 -6.35 11.91
CA ILE A 61 54.42 -6.47 10.76
C ILE A 61 54.11 -5.06 10.29
N ASN A 62 54.75 -4.63 9.22
CA ASN A 62 54.36 -3.40 8.54
C ASN A 62 53.17 -3.74 7.63
N PRO A 63 51.95 -3.25 7.93
CA PRO A 63 50.79 -3.57 7.12
C PRO A 63 50.97 -2.93 5.75
N ASP A 64 51.03 -3.76 4.72
CA ASP A 64 51.01 -3.28 3.35
C ASP A 64 49.64 -2.65 3.08
N ILE A 65 49.64 -1.37 2.73
CA ILE A 65 48.42 -0.60 2.47
C ILE A 65 47.62 -1.26 1.35
N GLU A 66 48.29 -1.85 0.35
CA GLU A 66 47.63 -2.55 -0.76
C GLU A 66 46.86 -3.77 -0.26
N ILE A 67 47.44 -4.55 0.65
CA ILE A 67 46.80 -5.70 1.28
C ILE A 67 45.61 -5.27 2.12
N VAL A 68 45.73 -4.18 2.90
CA VAL A 68 44.63 -3.65 3.72
C VAL A 68 43.46 -3.23 2.82
N ILE A 69 43.72 -2.51 1.74
CA ILE A 69 42.69 -2.11 0.76
C ILE A 69 42.04 -3.35 0.14
N ALA A 70 42.83 -4.35 -0.26
CA ALA A 70 42.31 -5.59 -0.82
C ALA A 70 41.39 -6.33 0.16
N ILE A 71 41.79 -6.46 1.43
CA ILE A 71 40.97 -7.06 2.49
C ILE A 71 39.67 -6.29 2.67
N MET A 72 39.72 -4.95 2.72
CA MET A 72 38.53 -4.11 2.85
C MET A 72 37.56 -4.29 1.68
N LEU A 73 38.07 -4.38 0.45
CA LEU A 73 37.25 -4.64 -0.73
C LEU A 73 36.60 -6.04 -0.67
N ILE A 74 37.37 -7.07 -0.29
CA ILE A 74 36.86 -8.43 -0.14
C ILE A 74 35.74 -8.46 0.91
N LEU A 75 35.94 -7.85 2.09
CA LEU A 75 34.94 -7.79 3.14
C LEU A 75 33.69 -7.01 2.71
N THR A 76 33.86 -5.93 1.96
CA THR A 76 32.74 -5.13 1.44
C THR A 76 31.89 -5.95 0.47
N VAL A 77 32.53 -6.64 -0.48
CA VAL A 77 31.83 -7.53 -1.42
C VAL A 77 31.16 -8.67 -0.66
N TRP A 78 31.85 -9.28 0.30
CA TRP A 78 31.31 -10.36 1.13
C TRP A 78 30.04 -9.93 1.87
N LEU A 79 30.08 -8.77 2.54
CA LEU A 79 28.93 -8.22 3.27
C LEU A 79 27.80 -7.84 2.31
N GLY A 80 28.15 -7.28 1.14
CA GLY A 80 27.20 -6.96 0.07
C GLY A 80 26.39 -8.18 -0.37
N MET A 81 27.03 -9.34 -0.48
CA MET A 81 26.33 -10.58 -0.85
C MET A 81 25.35 -11.05 0.24
N ALA A 82 25.70 -10.92 1.52
CA ALA A 82 24.79 -11.23 2.63
C ALA A 82 23.56 -10.31 2.63
N CYS A 83 23.78 -9.01 2.41
CA CYS A 83 22.71 -8.02 2.26
C CYS A 83 21.81 -8.32 1.04
N TRP A 84 22.40 -8.71 -0.09
CA TRP A 84 21.66 -9.05 -1.30
C TRP A 84 20.75 -10.26 -1.08
N SER A 85 21.24 -11.31 -0.44
CA SER A 85 20.43 -12.47 -0.08
C SER A 85 19.25 -12.12 0.83
N SER A 86 19.50 -11.30 1.86
CA SER A 86 18.46 -10.79 2.76
C SER A 86 17.38 -9.99 2.03
N SER A 87 17.78 -9.17 1.05
CA SER A 87 16.86 -8.41 0.20
C SER A 87 15.97 -9.32 -0.65
N ILE A 88 16.54 -10.34 -1.31
CA ILE A 88 15.77 -11.33 -2.09
C ILE A 88 14.78 -12.07 -1.18
N ALA A 89 15.21 -12.47 0.02
CA ALA A 89 14.36 -13.14 0.98
C ALA A 89 13.19 -12.26 1.45
N SER A 90 13.46 -10.99 1.73
CA SER A 90 12.44 -10.01 2.11
C SER A 90 11.40 -9.83 1.00
N ALA A 91 11.84 -9.66 -0.26
CA ALA A 91 10.96 -9.57 -1.42
C ALA A 91 10.07 -10.80 -1.59
N ARG A 92 10.58 -11.99 -1.24
CA ARG A 92 9.85 -13.27 -1.30
C ARG A 92 9.11 -13.64 0.00
N ARG A 93 9.01 -12.73 0.97
CA ARG A 93 8.33 -12.90 2.27
C ARG A 93 8.90 -14.02 3.16
N TYR A 94 10.21 -14.26 3.09
CA TYR A 94 10.94 -15.11 4.04
C TYR A 94 11.65 -14.27 5.10
N SER A 95 12.21 -14.90 6.14
CA SER A 95 12.82 -14.23 7.29
C SER A 95 14.19 -13.60 6.94
N PRO A 96 14.29 -12.26 6.77
CA PRO A 96 15.49 -11.65 6.18
C PRO A 96 16.76 -11.91 7.00
N LYS A 97 16.63 -11.98 8.34
CA LYS A 97 17.74 -12.26 9.27
C LYS A 97 18.40 -13.62 9.03
N LEU A 98 17.62 -14.66 8.76
CA LEU A 98 18.16 -16.00 8.51
C LEU A 98 18.91 -16.05 7.19
N HIS A 99 18.34 -15.44 6.15
CA HIS A 99 18.96 -15.37 4.83
C HIS A 99 20.20 -14.48 4.81
N PHE A 100 20.25 -13.42 5.63
CA PHE A 100 21.47 -12.65 5.87
C PHE A 100 22.58 -13.52 6.48
N LEU A 101 22.30 -14.29 7.54
CA LEU A 101 23.29 -15.14 8.21
C LEU A 101 23.83 -16.23 7.27
N ILE A 102 22.96 -16.87 6.50
CA ILE A 102 23.38 -17.89 5.54
C ILE A 102 24.15 -17.24 4.37
N GLY A 103 23.72 -16.07 3.89
CA GLY A 103 24.45 -15.30 2.91
C GLY A 103 25.84 -14.86 3.41
N LEU A 104 25.98 -14.57 4.70
CA LEU A 104 27.28 -14.27 5.31
C LEU A 104 28.17 -15.52 5.40
N ALA A 105 27.61 -16.70 5.67
CA ALA A 105 28.36 -17.95 5.70
C ALA A 105 28.76 -18.44 4.29
N LEU A 106 27.93 -18.15 3.28
CA LEU A 106 28.07 -18.62 1.90
C LEU A 106 27.86 -17.48 0.89
N PRO A 107 28.74 -16.46 0.85
CA PRO A 107 28.52 -15.20 0.12
C PRO A 107 28.35 -15.39 -1.40
N LEU A 108 29.01 -16.36 -2.02
CA LEU A 108 28.89 -16.55 -3.48
C LEU A 108 27.77 -17.52 -3.86
N VAL A 109 27.69 -18.67 -3.19
CA VAL A 109 26.79 -19.76 -3.57
C VAL A 109 25.34 -19.45 -3.21
N TYR A 110 25.12 -18.87 -2.03
CA TYR A 110 23.78 -18.76 -1.49
C TYR A 110 22.89 -17.73 -2.22
N PRO A 111 23.35 -16.51 -2.54
CA PRO A 111 22.56 -15.54 -3.31
C PRO A 111 22.15 -16.08 -4.68
N LEU A 112 22.98 -16.91 -5.31
CA LEU A 112 22.64 -17.56 -6.59
C LEU A 112 21.56 -18.63 -6.39
N VAL A 113 21.71 -19.52 -5.40
CA VAL A 113 20.73 -20.58 -5.12
C VAL A 113 19.36 -20.00 -4.77
N ILE A 114 19.29 -18.97 -3.92
CA ILE A 114 18.02 -18.37 -3.50
C ILE A 114 17.28 -17.65 -4.64
N LEU A 115 18.02 -17.16 -5.65
CA LEU A 115 17.44 -16.52 -6.83
C LEU A 115 16.62 -17.51 -7.66
N PHE A 116 17.13 -18.75 -7.81
CA PHE A 116 16.53 -19.76 -8.67
C PHE A 116 15.63 -20.77 -7.94
N ALA A 117 15.99 -21.17 -6.71
CA ALA A 117 15.33 -22.26 -6.01
C ALA A 117 14.07 -21.83 -5.24
N MET A 118 13.93 -20.55 -4.91
CA MET A 118 12.97 -20.13 -3.89
C MET A 118 11.73 -19.50 -4.51
N ASP A 119 10.64 -20.23 -4.63
CA ASP A 119 9.40 -19.67 -5.19
C ASP A 119 8.74 -18.64 -4.25
N VAL A 120 7.94 -17.72 -4.79
CA VAL A 120 7.29 -16.65 -4.01
C VAL A 120 6.25 -17.27 -3.08
N LYS A 121 6.56 -17.28 -1.77
CA LYS A 121 5.69 -17.87 -0.75
C LYS A 121 4.33 -17.17 -0.78
N GLY A 122 3.28 -17.94 -1.08
CA GLY A 122 1.90 -17.45 -1.13
C GLY A 122 1.43 -16.94 -2.50
N ALA A 123 2.23 -17.02 -3.57
CA ALA A 123 1.72 -16.81 -4.94
C ALA A 123 0.66 -17.86 -5.28
N ARG A 124 0.95 -19.15 -5.05
CA ARG A 124 -0.04 -20.24 -5.21
C ARG A 124 -1.25 -20.14 -4.28
N GLY A 125 -1.07 -19.59 -3.08
CA GLY A 125 -2.17 -19.40 -2.13
C GLY A 125 -3.14 -18.32 -2.58
N ARG A 126 -2.62 -17.18 -3.04
CA ARG A 126 -3.43 -16.10 -3.62
C ARG A 126 -4.05 -16.48 -4.95
N GLN A 127 -3.32 -17.19 -5.79
CA GLN A 127 -3.85 -17.71 -7.04
C GLN A 127 -5.05 -18.63 -6.78
N LYS A 128 -4.94 -19.55 -5.81
CA LYS A 128 -6.07 -20.39 -5.40
C LYS A 128 -7.23 -19.62 -4.77
N GLN A 129 -6.94 -18.55 -4.03
CA GLN A 129 -8.00 -17.70 -3.48
C GLN A 129 -8.73 -16.94 -4.59
N ILE A 130 -8.01 -16.39 -5.56
CA ILE A 130 -8.59 -15.70 -6.72
C ILE A 130 -9.39 -16.69 -7.57
N GLU A 131 -8.87 -17.89 -7.80
CA GLU A 131 -9.59 -18.94 -8.53
C GLU A 131 -10.87 -19.37 -7.78
N ALA A 132 -10.79 -19.56 -6.46
CA ALA A 132 -11.96 -19.90 -5.65
C ALA A 132 -13.00 -18.77 -5.57
N GLU A 133 -12.55 -17.51 -5.54
CA GLU A 133 -13.42 -16.33 -5.57
C GLU A 133 -14.11 -16.19 -6.94
N GLN A 134 -13.37 -16.38 -8.04
CA GLN A 134 -13.94 -16.41 -9.39
C GLN A 134 -14.92 -17.56 -9.59
N GLU A 135 -14.62 -18.76 -9.07
CA GLU A 135 -15.56 -19.88 -9.10
C GLU A 135 -16.83 -19.58 -8.29
N ALA A 136 -16.71 -18.92 -7.13
CA ALA A 136 -17.86 -18.53 -6.32
C ALA A 136 -18.72 -17.45 -6.99
N GLU A 137 -18.11 -16.44 -7.59
CA GLU A 137 -18.82 -15.40 -8.36
C GLU A 137 -19.57 -16.00 -9.55
N LEU A 138 -18.93 -16.93 -10.29
CA LEU A 138 -19.52 -17.55 -11.46
C LEU A 138 -20.68 -18.50 -11.09
N GLU A 139 -20.61 -19.16 -9.93
CA GLU A 139 -21.72 -19.96 -9.41
C GLU A 139 -22.87 -19.06 -8.91
N GLU A 140 -22.57 -17.93 -8.27
CA GLU A 140 -23.60 -16.97 -7.87
C GLU A 140 -24.34 -16.38 -9.09
N GLU A 141 -23.60 -16.06 -10.16
CA GLU A 141 -24.17 -15.58 -11.42
C GLU A 141 -25.10 -16.63 -12.05
N ARG A 142 -24.70 -17.91 -12.04
CA ARG A 142 -25.55 -19.03 -12.51
C ARG A 142 -26.84 -19.16 -11.71
N LEU A 143 -26.76 -19.04 -10.38
CA LEU A 143 -27.94 -19.11 -9.51
C LEU A 143 -28.90 -17.94 -9.77
N ARG A 144 -28.36 -16.72 -9.97
CA ARG A 144 -29.18 -15.54 -10.33
C ARG A 144 -29.86 -15.70 -11.69
N ALA A 145 -29.16 -16.23 -12.69
CA ALA A 145 -29.72 -16.48 -14.01
C ALA A 145 -30.86 -17.52 -13.98
N LEU A 146 -30.72 -18.59 -13.18
CA LEU A 146 -31.78 -19.58 -12.98
C LEU A 146 -33.00 -18.98 -12.28
N ALA A 147 -32.79 -18.16 -11.23
CA ALA A 147 -33.87 -17.52 -10.49
C ALA A 147 -34.68 -16.55 -11.39
N ALA A 148 -34.00 -15.71 -12.18
CA ALA A 148 -34.63 -14.81 -13.14
C ALA A 148 -35.41 -15.55 -14.24
N GLY A 149 -34.92 -16.71 -14.68
CA GLY A 149 -35.62 -17.57 -15.63
C GLY A 149 -36.94 -18.16 -15.08
N THR A 150 -37.01 -18.42 -13.77
CA THR A 150 -38.25 -18.87 -13.10
C THR A 150 -39.26 -17.75 -12.86
N GLU A 151 -38.83 -16.51 -12.65
CA GLU A 151 -39.73 -15.37 -12.49
C GLU A 151 -40.31 -14.89 -13.83
N ALA A 152 -39.54 -14.96 -14.92
CA ALA A 152 -40.04 -14.69 -16.27
C ALA A 152 -41.16 -15.65 -16.72
N ALA A 153 -41.20 -16.88 -16.18
CA ALA A 153 -42.28 -17.83 -16.42
C ALA A 153 -43.52 -17.60 -15.53
N SER A 154 -43.44 -16.75 -14.50
CA SER A 154 -44.51 -16.52 -13.53
C SER A 154 -45.02 -15.07 -13.47
N ALA A 155 -44.43 -14.17 -14.28
CA ALA A 155 -44.75 -12.73 -14.31
C ALA A 155 -45.33 -12.23 -15.65
N GLU A 156 -45.89 -13.10 -16.49
CA GLU A 156 -46.85 -12.68 -17.52
C GLU A 156 -48.18 -12.30 -16.86
N GLY A 157 -48.22 -11.15 -16.20
CA GLY A 157 -49.43 -10.69 -15.53
C GLY A 157 -49.30 -9.48 -14.63
N ALA A 158 -48.64 -8.40 -15.08
CA ALA A 158 -48.92 -7.05 -14.56
C ALA A 158 -48.24 -5.99 -15.43
N GLU A 159 -49.05 -5.26 -16.19
CA GLU A 159 -48.67 -4.04 -16.89
C GLU A 159 -48.23 -2.95 -15.90
N GLY A 160 -47.08 -2.35 -16.18
CA GLY A 160 -46.63 -1.10 -15.60
C GLY A 160 -45.61 -0.47 -16.55
N GLN A 161 -46.07 0.47 -17.37
CA GLN A 161 -45.26 1.27 -18.29
C GLN A 161 -44.07 1.91 -17.57
N ALA A 162 -42.91 1.27 -17.64
CA ALA A 162 -41.62 1.92 -17.60
C ALA A 162 -41.08 1.87 -19.04
N ASP A 163 -40.69 3.03 -19.56
CA ASP A 163 -40.16 3.19 -20.91
C ASP A 163 -38.92 2.29 -21.06
N ASP A 164 -39.05 1.18 -21.77
CA ASP A 164 -38.03 0.13 -21.93
C ASP A 164 -36.94 0.65 -22.88
N THR A 165 -36.19 1.64 -22.40
CA THR A 165 -35.08 2.22 -23.13
C THR A 165 -33.93 1.23 -23.05
N VAL A 166 -33.74 0.47 -24.12
CA VAL A 166 -32.60 -0.44 -24.24
C VAL A 166 -31.31 0.38 -24.38
N PHE A 167 -30.49 0.36 -23.35
CA PHE A 167 -29.17 0.99 -23.35
C PHE A 167 -28.20 0.10 -24.13
N ASP A 168 -27.88 0.45 -25.37
CA ASP A 168 -26.95 -0.28 -26.23
C ASP A 168 -25.86 0.62 -26.84
N MET A 169 -24.94 0.03 -27.61
CA MET A 169 -23.88 0.77 -28.30
C MET A 169 -24.46 1.84 -29.24
N ALA A 170 -25.59 1.57 -29.90
CA ALA A 170 -26.20 2.50 -30.85
C ALA A 170 -26.80 3.73 -30.14
N PHE A 171 -27.40 3.53 -28.97
CA PHE A 171 -27.89 4.58 -28.10
C PHE A 171 -26.75 5.52 -27.69
N PHE A 172 -25.66 4.99 -27.12
CA PHE A 172 -24.55 5.82 -26.65
C PHE A 172 -23.81 6.52 -27.80
N LYS A 173 -23.65 5.88 -28.97
CA LYS A 173 -23.08 6.52 -30.16
C LYS A 173 -23.91 7.70 -30.66
N ARG A 174 -25.24 7.59 -30.58
CA ARG A 174 -26.15 8.65 -31.02
C ARG A 174 -26.12 9.84 -30.06
N ILE A 175 -26.05 9.60 -28.75
CA ILE A 175 -26.07 10.70 -27.79
C ILE A 175 -24.71 11.35 -27.60
N ALA A 176 -23.59 10.65 -27.83
CA ALA A 176 -22.24 11.15 -27.53
C ALA A 176 -21.81 12.40 -28.33
N HIS A 177 -22.39 12.61 -29.52
CA HIS A 177 -22.07 13.75 -30.37
C HIS A 177 -23.35 14.48 -30.83
N ASP A 178 -23.28 15.80 -30.92
CA ASP A 178 -24.32 16.60 -31.55
C ASP A 178 -24.23 16.59 -33.08
N GLU A 179 -25.15 17.29 -33.76
CA GLU A 179 -25.16 17.40 -35.22
C GLU A 179 -23.89 18.08 -35.78
N ASP A 180 -23.19 18.87 -34.96
CA ASP A 180 -21.95 19.57 -35.29
C ASP A 180 -20.69 18.72 -34.97
N GLY A 181 -20.86 17.51 -34.45
CA GLY A 181 -19.80 16.59 -34.08
C GLY A 181 -19.07 16.94 -32.77
N GLN A 182 -19.60 17.87 -31.97
CA GLN A 182 -19.07 18.18 -30.65
C GLN A 182 -19.56 17.15 -29.62
N SER A 183 -18.70 16.85 -28.65
CA SER A 183 -19.06 15.96 -27.55
C SER A 183 -20.15 16.60 -26.68
N THR A 184 -21.18 15.82 -26.39
CA THR A 184 -22.30 16.24 -25.53
C THR A 184 -22.07 15.81 -24.08
N GLY A 185 -22.59 16.60 -23.15
CA GLY A 185 -22.50 16.35 -21.71
C GLY A 185 -22.68 17.64 -20.91
N PRO A 186 -22.71 17.58 -19.57
CA PRO A 186 -22.51 16.40 -18.73
C PRO A 186 -23.73 15.48 -18.64
N TRP A 187 -23.48 14.18 -18.45
CA TRP A 187 -24.50 13.14 -18.31
C TRP A 187 -24.55 12.60 -16.88
N LEU A 188 -25.75 12.42 -16.33
CA LEU A 188 -25.98 11.71 -15.08
C LEU A 188 -26.32 10.25 -15.40
N ILE A 189 -25.40 9.33 -15.10
CA ILE A 189 -25.57 7.90 -15.34
C ILE A 189 -25.79 7.20 -14.01
N ARG A 190 -26.91 6.47 -13.91
CA ARG A 190 -27.22 5.63 -12.75
C ARG A 190 -26.94 4.18 -13.07
N TYR A 191 -26.01 3.55 -12.34
CA TYR A 191 -25.69 2.13 -12.51
C TYR A 191 -25.44 1.45 -11.17
N ALA A 192 -25.98 0.24 -10.97
CA ALA A 192 -25.77 -0.56 -9.76
C ALA A 192 -25.89 0.23 -8.42
N ASN A 193 -26.92 1.09 -8.31
CA ASN A 193 -27.17 2.01 -7.18
C ASN A 193 -26.15 3.15 -6.98
N ASN A 194 -25.23 3.36 -7.91
CA ASN A 194 -24.33 4.50 -7.94
C ASN A 194 -24.82 5.54 -8.95
N GLU A 195 -24.55 6.80 -8.65
CA GLU A 195 -24.76 7.92 -9.57
C GLU A 195 -23.40 8.50 -9.94
N VAL A 196 -23.15 8.64 -11.23
CA VAL A 196 -21.90 9.20 -11.74
C VAL A 196 -22.21 10.29 -12.74
N ILE A 197 -21.55 11.44 -12.56
CA ILE A 197 -21.60 12.57 -13.49
C ILE A 197 -20.45 12.40 -14.48
N ALA A 198 -20.76 12.05 -15.71
CA ALA A 198 -19.82 11.90 -16.80
C ALA A 198 -19.76 13.21 -17.61
N PRO A 199 -18.65 13.97 -17.59
CA PRO A 199 -18.53 15.18 -18.42
C PRO A 199 -18.58 14.86 -19.91
N THR A 200 -18.06 13.71 -20.32
CA THR A 200 -18.00 13.29 -21.73
C THR A 200 -17.98 11.77 -21.84
N ILE A 201 -18.68 11.25 -22.86
CA ILE A 201 -18.58 9.86 -23.31
C ILE A 201 -17.38 9.77 -24.26
N VAL A 202 -16.39 8.96 -23.91
CA VAL A 202 -15.13 8.87 -24.66
C VAL A 202 -15.19 7.84 -25.77
N ASP A 203 -15.76 6.68 -25.48
CA ASP A 203 -15.78 5.54 -26.40
C ASP A 203 -16.97 4.62 -26.11
N THR A 204 -17.36 3.83 -27.11
CA THR A 204 -18.44 2.85 -27.02
C THR A 204 -17.93 1.49 -27.50
N LEU A 205 -17.91 0.52 -26.59
CA LEU A 205 -17.49 -0.85 -26.86
C LEU A 205 -18.70 -1.74 -27.05
N GLU A 206 -18.49 -2.98 -27.49
CA GLU A 206 -19.58 -3.93 -27.78
C GLU A 206 -20.49 -4.22 -26.56
N HIS A 207 -19.93 -4.20 -25.35
CA HIS A 207 -20.66 -4.54 -24.11
C HIS A 207 -20.58 -3.47 -23.01
N ALA A 208 -19.95 -2.32 -23.27
CA ALA A 208 -19.75 -1.28 -22.27
C ALA A 208 -19.56 0.11 -22.87
N VAL A 209 -19.97 1.15 -22.14
CA VAL A 209 -19.61 2.54 -22.44
C VAL A 209 -18.39 2.97 -21.64
N VAL A 210 -17.50 3.75 -22.26
CA VAL A 210 -16.33 4.34 -21.60
C VAL A 210 -16.60 5.81 -21.35
N ILE A 211 -16.62 6.21 -20.09
CA ILE A 211 -16.83 7.58 -19.65
C ILE A 211 -15.59 8.12 -18.93
N GLU A 212 -15.41 9.43 -18.95
CA GLU A 212 -14.46 10.12 -18.08
C GLU A 212 -15.18 10.63 -16.83
N ILE A 213 -14.52 10.57 -15.68
CA ILE A 213 -15.01 11.13 -14.41
C ILE A 213 -13.91 11.97 -13.77
N HIS A 214 -14.29 12.99 -13.00
CA HIS A 214 -13.35 13.70 -12.15
C HIS A 214 -13.07 12.88 -10.89
N GLN A 215 -11.80 12.69 -10.56
CA GLN A 215 -11.41 12.03 -9.32
C GLN A 215 -11.40 13.06 -8.18
N ASP A 216 -12.11 12.78 -7.09
CA ASP A 216 -12.26 13.68 -5.95
C ASP A 216 -10.93 14.29 -5.47
N GLY A 217 -10.82 15.61 -5.54
CA GLY A 217 -9.66 16.37 -5.08
C GLY A 217 -8.50 16.46 -6.07
N THR A 218 -8.63 15.94 -7.29
CA THR A 218 -7.62 16.08 -8.35
C THR A 218 -8.25 16.49 -9.68
N ASP A 219 -7.57 17.37 -10.42
CA ASP A 219 -7.97 17.77 -11.78
C ASP A 219 -7.66 16.70 -12.85
N GLN A 220 -7.52 15.44 -12.42
CA GLN A 220 -7.24 14.31 -13.30
C GLN A 220 -8.53 13.59 -13.66
N LEU A 221 -8.73 13.39 -14.97
CA LEU A 221 -9.83 12.61 -15.51
C LEU A 221 -9.48 11.12 -15.49
N GLN A 222 -10.33 10.32 -14.85
CA GLN A 222 -10.22 8.86 -14.85
C GLN A 222 -11.23 8.25 -15.83
N ARG A 223 -10.77 7.28 -16.63
CA ARG A 223 -11.63 6.53 -17.55
C ARG A 223 -12.23 5.32 -16.85
N ILE A 224 -13.55 5.19 -16.91
CA ILE A 224 -14.30 4.05 -16.35
C ILE A 224 -15.10 3.38 -17.45
N ARG A 225 -15.22 2.05 -17.36
CA ARG A 225 -16.04 1.23 -18.25
C ARG A 225 -17.29 0.79 -17.49
N ILE A 226 -18.47 1.09 -18.02
CA ILE A 226 -19.75 0.70 -17.43
C ILE A 226 -20.45 -0.27 -18.39
N PRO A 227 -20.70 -1.52 -17.97
CA PRO A 227 -21.45 -2.48 -18.79
C PRO A 227 -22.89 -2.03 -19.02
N TYR A 228 -23.38 -2.20 -20.24
CA TYR A 228 -24.72 -1.73 -20.63
C TYR A 228 -25.84 -2.30 -19.76
N GLY A 229 -25.78 -3.59 -19.44
CA GLY A 229 -26.78 -4.27 -18.61
C GLY A 229 -26.83 -3.81 -17.14
N THR A 230 -25.92 -2.92 -16.71
CA THR A 230 -25.92 -2.36 -15.35
C THR A 230 -26.52 -0.96 -15.27
N ILE A 231 -26.80 -0.33 -16.41
CA ILE A 231 -27.28 1.05 -16.50
C ILE A 231 -28.80 1.06 -16.30
N ALA A 232 -29.26 1.80 -15.29
CA ALA A 232 -30.67 1.97 -14.98
C ALA A 232 -31.26 3.23 -15.63
N SER A 233 -30.50 4.33 -15.68
CA SER A 233 -30.90 5.55 -16.39
C SER A 233 -29.70 6.36 -16.87
N CYS A 234 -29.91 7.17 -17.91
CA CYS A 234 -28.92 8.09 -18.47
C CYS A 234 -29.63 9.38 -18.86
N ASP A 235 -29.39 10.45 -18.09
CA ASP A 235 -30.09 11.73 -18.24
C ASP A 235 -29.08 12.85 -18.54
N LEU A 236 -29.40 13.74 -19.48
CA LEU A 236 -28.58 14.92 -19.77
C LEU A 236 -28.77 15.95 -18.65
N MET A 237 -27.70 16.34 -17.98
CA MET A 237 -27.73 17.46 -17.03
C MET A 237 -27.74 18.78 -17.82
N ARG A 238 -28.88 19.46 -17.81
CA ARG A 238 -29.05 20.83 -18.33
C ARG A 238 -28.83 21.87 -17.25
#